data_AF-A0A3G6T3L3-F1
#
_entry.id   AF-A0A3G6T3L3-F1
#
_cell.length_a   1.000
_cell.length_b   1.000
_cell.length_c   1.000
_cell.angle_alpha   90.00
_cell.angle_beta   90.00
_cell.angle_gamma   90.00
#
_symmetry.space_group_name_H-M   'P 1'
#
loop_
_entity.id
_entity.type
_entity.pdbx_description
1 polymer ?
#
loop_
_entity_poly.entity_id
_entity_poly.type
_entity_poly.pdbx_seq_one_letter_code
_entity_poly.pdbx_strand_id
1 'polypeptide(L)'
;MIIDKEEIRKKKKKLDDCKAYLKKEFIGIDKIIDDIMEYIQIWYLMPEILTRPVVINLWGMTGVGKTDLVRKMVRFLDFQNRFVEIELSNTDETIWSKSVSDILQSNGLSDEKPSIALFDEIQRFNTIDPDGMPVPQTKFTDFWELLSDGRLSKREREDLEHYLFSYLFRKKENDRRKLNGETELDENPYLNLWDAKELKKYLSMEDDVMSIIDMKEEDMIKLIRKKQKEKKIYEPVDYSKMLIIISGNLDEAFQMSKETSEADVDANIYHAFTKKITVVDIKNALARKFRPEQVARFGNIHLIYFSLKTEDFHKLIQREINNLKHKTKTKFGVSLKINKRINELIYRNGVFPVQGVRPVFSSVVDILDTNLSKFLFEAIIHDDKNIEIDYLQDKKLIIGQIGSRTIEIPYLGRIDSIRQANQQDAVANISVHECGHAVSYMLYTGFAPLQLKSKVASSYAAGFTFPHQIHDTKESLLNRIKIYLAGGIAEEIIFGDQHASIGRSHDREQATSLAIDFVRKYGFEEDYQAAYNLEEYPHRMQQHITDERIEKLMQELVQKTREDLILHLDLLKNMSKTLSEKGSMSPKEIHDIAIKHQLEVSIKEEGYLHITNYHYLLNI
;
A
#
# COMPACT_ATOMS: atom_id res chain seq x y z
N MET A 1 -19.13 -34.47 -15.93
CA MET A 1 -19.72 -33.47 -15.01
C MET A 1 -20.84 -32.78 -15.76
N ILE A 2 -22.10 -32.96 -15.35
CA ILE A 2 -23.23 -32.26 -15.99
C ILE A 2 -23.29 -30.88 -15.34
N ILE A 3 -22.82 -29.87 -16.06
CA ILE A 3 -22.83 -28.49 -15.58
C ILE A 3 -24.27 -27.95 -15.68
N ASP A 4 -24.87 -27.61 -14.55
CA ASP A 4 -26.19 -26.98 -14.52
C ASP A 4 -26.10 -25.52 -15.02
N LYS A 5 -26.66 -25.29 -16.21
CA LYS A 5 -26.66 -23.97 -16.85
C LYS A 5 -27.51 -22.95 -16.09
N GLU A 6 -28.56 -23.38 -15.40
CA GLU A 6 -29.42 -22.48 -14.61
C GLU A 6 -28.71 -22.06 -13.32
N GLU A 7 -28.02 -22.97 -12.66
CA GLU A 7 -27.21 -22.65 -11.48
C GLU A 7 -26.08 -21.66 -11.82
N ILE A 8 -25.38 -21.86 -12.94
CA ILE A 8 -24.35 -20.92 -13.41
C ILE A 8 -24.94 -19.53 -13.69
N ARG A 9 -26.09 -19.46 -14.37
CA ARG A 9 -26.75 -18.16 -14.63
C ARG A 9 -27.12 -17.44 -13.34
N LYS A 10 -27.63 -18.17 -12.34
CA LYS A 10 -27.96 -17.61 -11.03
C LYS A 10 -26.71 -17.10 -10.30
N LYS A 11 -25.63 -17.89 -10.26
CA LYS A 11 -24.35 -17.46 -9.67
C LYS A 11 -23.76 -16.26 -10.41
N LYS A 12 -23.81 -16.23 -11.74
CA LYS A 12 -23.33 -15.10 -12.54
C LYS A 12 -24.08 -13.82 -12.22
N LYS A 13 -25.42 -13.88 -12.17
CA LYS A 13 -26.23 -12.74 -11.77
C LYS A 13 -25.87 -12.25 -10.36
N LYS A 14 -25.68 -13.16 -9.40
CA LYS A 14 -25.27 -12.79 -8.03
C LYS A 14 -23.90 -12.10 -7.99
N LEU A 15 -22.97 -12.52 -8.85
CA LEU A 15 -21.66 -11.89 -8.99
C LEU A 15 -21.78 -10.48 -9.59
N ASP A 16 -22.62 -10.29 -10.61
CA ASP A 16 -22.91 -8.98 -11.22
C ASP A 16 -23.60 -8.03 -10.22
N ASP A 17 -24.52 -8.55 -9.40
CA ASP A 17 -25.18 -7.81 -8.32
C ASP A 17 -24.18 -7.42 -7.22
N CYS A 18 -23.25 -8.32 -6.87
CA CYS A 18 -22.16 -8.06 -5.92
C CYS A 18 -21.26 -6.92 -6.41
N LYS A 19 -20.86 -6.99 -7.69
CA LYS A 19 -20.07 -5.96 -8.36
C LYS A 19 -20.75 -4.59 -8.29
N ALA A 20 -22.04 -4.52 -8.61
CA ALA A 20 -22.81 -3.27 -8.52
C ALA A 20 -22.93 -2.74 -7.08
N TYR A 21 -23.12 -3.64 -6.11
CA TYR A 21 -23.13 -3.30 -4.69
C TYR A 21 -21.78 -2.71 -4.23
N LEU A 22 -20.67 -3.36 -4.57
CA LEU A 22 -19.34 -2.89 -4.18
C LEU A 22 -19.00 -1.53 -4.80
N LYS A 23 -19.35 -1.28 -6.07
CA LYS A 23 -19.14 0.04 -6.72
C LYS A 23 -19.97 1.16 -6.09
N LYS A 24 -21.06 0.84 -5.39
CA LYS A 24 -21.82 1.81 -4.61
C LYS A 24 -21.19 2.07 -3.23
N GLU A 25 -20.60 1.04 -2.65
CA GLU A 25 -19.98 1.07 -1.31
C GLU A 25 -18.57 1.66 -1.29
N PHE A 26 -17.85 1.63 -2.41
CA PHE A 26 -16.51 2.17 -2.53
C PHE A 26 -16.45 3.30 -3.56
N ILE A 27 -15.48 4.19 -3.41
CA ILE A 27 -15.27 5.34 -4.29
C ILE A 27 -13.84 5.29 -4.81
N GLY A 28 -13.66 5.48 -6.13
CA GLY A 28 -12.34 5.61 -6.74
C GLY A 28 -11.61 4.29 -7.03
N ILE A 29 -12.22 3.13 -6.74
CA ILE A 29 -11.61 1.80 -6.95
C ILE A 29 -12.41 0.89 -7.90
N ASP A 30 -13.28 1.47 -8.73
CA ASP A 30 -14.17 0.72 -9.65
C ASP A 30 -13.42 -0.29 -10.52
N LYS A 31 -12.25 0.09 -11.03
CA LYS A 31 -11.40 -0.79 -11.84
C LYS A 31 -10.92 -2.00 -11.04
N ILE A 32 -10.52 -1.81 -9.79
CA ILE A 32 -10.09 -2.93 -8.93
C ILE A 32 -11.26 -3.88 -8.65
N ILE A 33 -12.46 -3.34 -8.45
CA ILE A 33 -13.67 -4.15 -8.30
C ILE A 33 -13.96 -4.92 -9.60
N ASP A 34 -13.85 -4.27 -10.76
CA ASP A 34 -14.00 -4.93 -12.06
C ASP A 34 -13.03 -6.10 -12.21
N ASP A 35 -11.74 -5.85 -11.96
CA ASP A 35 -10.66 -6.82 -12.10
C ASP A 35 -10.85 -8.01 -11.12
N ILE A 36 -11.15 -7.75 -9.84
CA ILE A 36 -11.41 -8.84 -8.86
C ILE A 36 -12.58 -9.71 -9.31
N MET A 37 -13.69 -9.10 -9.73
CA MET A 37 -14.89 -9.84 -10.15
C MET A 37 -14.60 -10.72 -11.36
N GLU A 38 -13.76 -10.25 -12.29
CA GLU A 38 -13.30 -11.03 -13.44
C GLU A 38 -12.41 -12.21 -13.01
N TYR A 39 -11.41 -11.97 -12.16
CA TYR A 39 -10.49 -13.02 -11.71
C TYR A 39 -11.17 -14.11 -10.88
N ILE A 40 -12.17 -13.76 -10.06
CA ILE A 40 -12.92 -14.75 -9.26
C ILE A 40 -14.06 -15.40 -10.03
N GLN A 41 -14.39 -14.94 -11.25
CA GLN A 41 -15.56 -15.40 -11.98
C GLN A 41 -15.54 -16.92 -12.21
N ILE A 42 -14.42 -17.46 -12.70
CA ILE A 42 -14.29 -18.91 -12.92
C ILE A 42 -14.34 -19.67 -11.60
N TRP A 43 -13.66 -19.18 -10.56
CA TRP A 43 -13.68 -19.78 -9.23
C TRP A 43 -15.09 -19.85 -8.64
N TYR A 44 -15.89 -18.81 -8.81
CA TYR A 44 -17.24 -18.76 -8.26
C TYR A 44 -18.25 -19.58 -9.06
N LEU A 45 -18.15 -19.55 -10.40
CA LEU A 45 -19.11 -20.21 -11.29
C LEU A 45 -18.82 -21.69 -11.49
N MET A 46 -17.54 -22.05 -11.60
CA MET A 46 -17.06 -23.37 -12.04
C MET A 46 -15.78 -23.79 -11.32
N PRO A 47 -15.79 -23.87 -9.97
CA PRO A 47 -14.60 -24.19 -9.18
C PRO A 47 -14.02 -25.57 -9.50
N GLU A 48 -14.80 -26.49 -10.07
CA GLU A 48 -14.36 -27.86 -10.39
C GLU A 48 -13.38 -27.92 -11.57
N ILE A 49 -13.24 -26.83 -12.35
CA ILE A 49 -12.24 -26.72 -13.42
C ILE A 49 -10.86 -26.38 -12.85
N LEU A 50 -10.80 -25.83 -11.64
CA LEU A 50 -9.56 -25.37 -11.04
C LEU A 50 -8.68 -26.55 -10.61
N THR A 51 -7.42 -26.51 -11.01
CA THR A 51 -6.37 -27.46 -10.60
C THR A 51 -5.41 -26.86 -9.59
N ARG A 52 -5.51 -25.54 -9.35
CA ARG A 52 -4.69 -24.75 -8.42
C ARG A 52 -5.54 -23.62 -7.84
N PRO A 53 -5.23 -23.15 -6.62
CA PRO A 53 -5.93 -22.02 -6.02
C PRO A 53 -5.77 -20.76 -6.85
N VAL A 54 -6.80 -19.91 -6.83
CA VAL A 54 -6.73 -18.58 -7.43
C VAL A 54 -6.08 -17.64 -6.42
N VAL A 55 -4.92 -17.07 -6.76
CA VAL A 55 -4.18 -16.14 -5.89
C VAL A 55 -4.34 -14.72 -6.42
N ILE A 56 -4.92 -13.83 -5.61
CA ILE A 56 -5.10 -12.40 -5.91
C ILE A 56 -4.35 -11.58 -4.88
N ASN A 57 -3.46 -10.70 -5.34
CA ASN A 57 -2.70 -9.82 -4.45
C ASN A 57 -3.24 -8.40 -4.52
N LEU A 58 -3.56 -7.83 -3.35
CA LEU A 58 -4.06 -6.48 -3.15
C LEU A 58 -2.96 -5.64 -2.51
N TRP A 59 -2.41 -4.70 -3.26
CA TRP A 59 -1.34 -3.80 -2.83
C TRP A 59 -1.85 -2.39 -2.74
N GLY A 60 -1.50 -1.67 -1.68
CA GLY A 60 -1.90 -0.28 -1.53
C GLY A 60 -1.55 0.24 -0.16
N MET A 61 -1.67 1.53 0.06
CA MET A 61 -1.38 2.13 1.35
C MET A 61 -2.33 1.65 2.46
N THR A 62 -1.94 1.92 3.69
CA THR A 62 -2.80 1.68 4.85
C THR A 62 -4.11 2.45 4.72
N GLY A 63 -5.23 1.79 5.05
CA GLY A 63 -6.52 2.47 5.14
C GLY A 63 -7.22 2.81 3.81
N VAL A 64 -6.78 2.25 2.67
CA VAL A 64 -7.47 2.41 1.36
C VAL A 64 -8.66 1.45 1.15
N GLY A 65 -8.94 0.56 2.10
CA GLY A 65 -10.14 -0.30 2.08
C GLY A 65 -9.96 -1.72 1.53
N LYS A 66 -8.72 -2.22 1.38
CA LYS A 66 -8.42 -3.58 0.88
C LYS A 66 -9.18 -4.68 1.64
N THR A 67 -8.99 -4.74 2.96
CA THR A 67 -9.64 -5.72 3.85
C THR A 67 -11.17 -5.56 3.87
N ASP A 68 -11.66 -4.32 3.89
CA ASP A 68 -13.11 -4.04 3.91
C ASP A 68 -13.78 -4.49 2.61
N LEU A 69 -13.11 -4.34 1.45
CA LEU A 69 -13.62 -4.82 0.17
C LEU A 69 -13.84 -6.34 0.19
N VAL A 70 -12.85 -7.09 0.67
CA VAL A 70 -12.91 -8.55 0.78
C VAL A 70 -14.04 -8.97 1.73
N ARG A 71 -14.11 -8.37 2.92
CA ARG A 71 -15.15 -8.68 3.91
C ARG A 71 -16.57 -8.41 3.38
N LYS A 72 -16.77 -7.28 2.68
CA LYS A 72 -18.07 -6.95 2.06
C LYS A 72 -18.42 -7.91 0.92
N MET A 73 -17.45 -8.28 0.09
CA MET A 73 -17.62 -9.27 -0.97
C MET A 73 -18.02 -10.65 -0.40
N VAL A 74 -17.28 -11.14 0.59
CA VAL A 74 -17.55 -12.42 1.27
C VAL A 74 -18.96 -12.45 1.84
N ARG A 75 -19.37 -11.35 2.51
CA ARG A 75 -20.71 -11.22 3.07
C ARG A 75 -21.79 -11.23 2.00
N PHE A 76 -21.60 -10.52 0.89
CA PHE A 76 -22.59 -10.46 -0.19
C PHE A 76 -22.72 -11.80 -0.94
N LEU A 77 -21.61 -12.51 -1.14
CA LEU A 77 -21.60 -13.80 -1.83
C LEU A 77 -22.08 -14.97 -0.94
N ASP A 78 -22.36 -14.72 0.34
CA ASP A 78 -22.73 -15.70 1.38
C ASP A 78 -21.63 -16.74 1.67
N PHE A 79 -20.37 -16.32 1.68
CA PHE A 79 -19.20 -17.19 1.95
C PHE A 79 -18.67 -17.09 3.38
N GLN A 80 -19.39 -16.43 4.30
CA GLN A 80 -18.93 -16.18 5.67
C GLN A 80 -18.57 -17.45 6.44
N ASN A 81 -19.32 -18.54 6.24
CA ASN A 81 -19.08 -19.83 6.89
C ASN A 81 -17.88 -20.60 6.29
N ARG A 82 -17.30 -20.10 5.20
CA ARG A 82 -16.17 -20.69 4.48
C ARG A 82 -15.09 -19.65 4.18
N PHE A 83 -14.96 -18.67 5.07
CA PHE A 83 -14.01 -17.58 5.01
C PHE A 83 -13.13 -17.61 6.25
N VAL A 84 -11.83 -17.45 6.05
CA VAL A 84 -10.85 -17.30 7.13
C VAL A 84 -9.95 -16.10 6.86
N GLU A 85 -9.64 -15.36 7.90
CA GLU A 85 -8.74 -14.22 7.88
C GLU A 85 -7.53 -14.54 8.75
N ILE A 86 -6.33 -14.39 8.18
CA ILE A 86 -5.06 -14.78 8.80
C ILE A 86 -4.12 -13.57 8.73
N GLU A 87 -3.72 -13.03 9.88
CA GLU A 87 -2.62 -12.07 9.97
C GLU A 87 -1.30 -12.84 10.12
N LEU A 88 -0.37 -12.63 9.18
CA LEU A 88 0.94 -13.27 9.23
C LEU A 88 1.93 -12.38 9.97
N SER A 89 2.49 -12.87 11.08
CA SER A 89 3.49 -12.17 11.88
C SER A 89 4.63 -13.11 12.31
N ASN A 90 5.84 -12.56 12.47
CA ASN A 90 6.99 -13.31 12.98
C ASN A 90 7.10 -13.30 14.52
N THR A 91 6.43 -12.35 15.20
CA THR A 91 6.68 -12.00 16.61
C THR A 91 5.58 -12.44 17.58
N ASP A 92 4.46 -13.01 17.13
CA ASP A 92 3.36 -13.38 18.03
C ASP A 92 3.55 -14.76 18.66
N GLU A 93 4.00 -14.75 19.92
CA GLU A 93 4.08 -15.90 20.82
C GLU A 93 2.70 -16.43 21.28
N THR A 94 1.61 -15.69 21.03
CA THR A 94 0.31 -15.89 21.71
C THR A 94 -0.78 -16.64 20.92
N ILE A 95 -0.55 -17.01 19.66
CA ILE A 95 -1.53 -17.78 18.88
C ILE A 95 -1.21 -19.28 18.93
N TRP A 96 -2.14 -20.06 19.49
CA TRP A 96 -2.06 -21.52 19.68
C TRP A 96 -1.84 -22.32 18.38
N SER A 97 -2.16 -21.77 17.21
CA SER A 97 -1.93 -22.41 15.91
C SER A 97 -0.49 -22.20 15.44
N LYS A 98 0.20 -23.31 15.12
CA LYS A 98 1.61 -23.32 14.71
C LYS A 98 1.80 -23.17 13.20
N SER A 99 0.76 -23.32 12.40
CA SER A 99 0.84 -23.34 10.93
C SER A 99 -0.44 -22.82 10.25
N VAL A 100 -0.38 -22.53 8.94
CA VAL A 100 -1.58 -22.17 8.14
C VAL A 100 -2.54 -23.37 8.08
N SER A 101 -2.02 -24.59 7.94
CA SER A 101 -2.81 -25.82 7.90
C SER A 101 -3.70 -25.97 9.14
N ASP A 102 -3.18 -25.70 10.34
CA ASP A 102 -3.93 -25.78 11.60
C ASP A 102 -5.12 -24.80 11.62
N ILE A 103 -4.91 -23.59 11.10
CA ILE A 103 -5.94 -22.55 11.03
C ILE A 103 -7.04 -22.96 10.04
N LEU A 104 -6.67 -23.47 8.85
CA LEU A 104 -7.63 -23.92 7.85
C LEU A 104 -8.48 -25.09 8.36
N GLN A 105 -7.84 -26.06 9.03
CA GLN A 105 -8.53 -27.23 9.56
C GLN A 105 -9.44 -26.90 10.75
N SER A 106 -9.00 -26.03 11.67
CA SER A 106 -9.84 -25.61 12.81
C SER A 106 -11.09 -24.84 12.37
N ASN A 107 -11.05 -24.21 11.20
CA ASN A 107 -12.20 -23.56 10.56
C ASN A 107 -12.98 -24.49 9.59
N GLY A 108 -12.65 -25.79 9.54
CA GLY A 108 -13.37 -26.78 8.72
C GLY A 108 -13.19 -26.62 7.21
N LEU A 109 -12.08 -26.03 6.76
CA LEU A 109 -11.80 -25.75 5.34
C LEU A 109 -11.02 -26.85 4.62
N SER A 110 -10.76 -27.98 5.27
CA SER A 110 -9.95 -29.09 4.74
C SER A 110 -10.76 -30.13 3.94
N ASP A 111 -11.91 -29.76 3.39
CA ASP A 111 -12.87 -30.65 2.71
C ASP A 111 -12.91 -30.51 1.18
N GLU A 112 -11.88 -29.89 0.57
CA GLU A 112 -11.72 -29.66 -0.88
C GLU A 112 -12.85 -28.86 -1.56
N LYS A 113 -13.75 -28.25 -0.77
CA LYS A 113 -14.84 -27.41 -1.26
C LYS A 113 -14.40 -25.95 -1.38
N PRO A 114 -15.05 -25.16 -2.26
CA PRO A 114 -14.73 -23.75 -2.44
C PRO A 114 -14.70 -22.98 -1.13
N SER A 115 -13.62 -22.25 -0.88
CA SER A 115 -13.39 -21.48 0.35
C SER A 115 -12.54 -20.25 0.04
N ILE A 116 -12.55 -19.26 0.93
CA ILE A 116 -11.80 -18.01 0.79
C ILE A 116 -10.84 -17.86 1.97
N ALA A 117 -9.56 -17.63 1.69
CA ALA A 117 -8.56 -17.28 2.69
C ALA A 117 -8.02 -15.87 2.41
N LEU A 118 -8.11 -14.98 3.39
CA LEU A 118 -7.50 -13.66 3.36
C LEU A 118 -6.26 -13.65 4.23
N PHE A 119 -5.08 -13.49 3.62
CA PHE A 119 -3.84 -13.20 4.32
C PHE A 119 -3.65 -11.69 4.38
N ASP A 120 -3.94 -11.08 5.52
CA ASP A 120 -3.86 -9.63 5.69
C ASP A 120 -2.52 -9.19 6.29
N GLU A 121 -2.17 -7.93 6.03
CA GLU A 121 -0.97 -7.28 6.57
C GLU A 121 0.34 -8.07 6.32
N ILE A 122 0.51 -8.65 5.13
CA ILE A 122 1.67 -9.49 4.76
C ILE A 122 3.03 -8.82 5.01
N GLN A 123 3.10 -7.48 5.03
CA GLN A 123 4.31 -6.72 5.33
C GLN A 123 4.86 -6.92 6.76
N ARG A 124 4.05 -7.50 7.68
CA ARG A 124 4.48 -7.90 9.02
C ARG A 124 5.24 -9.25 9.03
N PHE A 125 5.19 -9.99 7.92
CA PHE A 125 5.86 -11.25 7.73
C PHE A 125 7.08 -11.05 6.82
N ASN A 126 8.29 -11.31 7.33
CA ASN A 126 9.53 -11.20 6.56
C ASN A 126 10.32 -12.50 6.61
N THR A 127 10.98 -12.85 5.51
CA THR A 127 11.87 -14.02 5.41
C THR A 127 13.31 -13.62 5.10
N ILE A 128 13.53 -12.32 4.89
CA ILE A 128 14.81 -11.64 4.78
C ILE A 128 14.85 -10.55 5.86
N ASP A 129 16.01 -10.39 6.52
CA ASP A 129 16.25 -9.33 7.49
C ASP A 129 16.72 -8.01 6.83
N PRO A 130 16.86 -6.89 7.57
CA PRO A 130 17.29 -5.62 6.98
C PRO A 130 18.68 -5.67 6.30
N ASP A 131 19.54 -6.62 6.68
CA ASP A 131 20.89 -6.80 6.12
C ASP A 131 20.88 -7.70 4.86
N GLY A 132 19.70 -8.15 4.42
CA GLY A 132 19.53 -9.03 3.25
C GLY A 132 19.79 -10.50 3.55
N MET A 133 19.96 -10.88 4.82
CA MET A 133 20.22 -12.26 5.22
C MET A 133 18.91 -13.01 5.48
N PRO A 134 18.87 -14.33 5.22
CA PRO A 134 17.65 -15.09 5.40
C PRO A 134 17.30 -15.31 6.88
N VAL A 135 16.04 -15.06 7.25
CA VAL A 135 15.54 -15.32 8.61
C VAL A 135 15.47 -16.84 8.85
N PRO A 136 16.14 -17.37 9.90
CA PRO A 136 16.36 -18.81 10.08
C PRO A 136 15.11 -19.61 10.48
N GLN A 137 14.13 -19.00 11.16
CA GLN A 137 12.86 -19.66 11.50
C GLN A 137 11.69 -18.72 11.25
N THR A 138 10.72 -19.18 10.47
CA THR A 138 9.44 -18.48 10.24
C THR A 138 8.28 -19.41 10.58
N LYS A 139 7.26 -18.90 11.29
CA LYS A 139 6.16 -19.71 11.81
C LYS A 139 5.32 -20.35 10.68
N PHE A 140 5.05 -19.58 9.64
CA PHE A 140 4.16 -19.95 8.54
C PHE A 140 4.91 -20.45 7.30
N THR A 141 5.83 -21.40 7.46
CA THR A 141 6.57 -21.98 6.31
C THR A 141 5.65 -22.66 5.27
N ASP A 142 4.55 -23.24 5.74
CA ASP A 142 3.53 -23.91 4.93
C ASP A 142 2.68 -22.95 4.09
N PHE A 143 2.67 -21.65 4.40
CA PHE A 143 2.08 -20.62 3.55
C PHE A 143 2.63 -20.69 2.11
N TRP A 144 3.95 -20.87 1.97
CA TRP A 144 4.59 -20.94 0.67
C TRP A 144 4.26 -22.23 -0.08
N GLU A 145 3.97 -23.32 0.64
CA GLU A 145 3.52 -24.60 0.06
C GLU A 145 2.11 -24.40 -0.54
N LEU A 146 1.20 -23.78 0.23
CA LEU A 146 -0.16 -23.46 -0.20
C LEU A 146 -0.19 -22.61 -1.50
N LEU A 147 0.66 -21.60 -1.61
CA LEU A 147 0.72 -20.74 -2.81
C LEU A 147 1.29 -21.45 -4.05
N SER A 148 2.05 -22.52 -3.88
CA SER A 148 2.77 -23.18 -4.97
C SER A 148 1.86 -24.10 -5.79
N ASP A 149 1.32 -25.13 -5.14
CA ASP A 149 0.50 -26.16 -5.79
C ASP A 149 -0.88 -26.34 -5.13
N GLY A 150 -1.18 -25.57 -4.07
CA GLY A 150 -2.44 -25.65 -3.35
C GLY A 150 -2.58 -26.89 -2.49
N ARG A 151 -1.50 -27.60 -2.18
CA ARG A 151 -1.55 -28.83 -1.39
C ARG A 151 -0.75 -28.65 -0.11
N LEU A 152 -1.37 -28.95 1.02
CA LEU A 152 -0.67 -28.91 2.31
C LEU A 152 -0.52 -30.31 2.89
N SER A 153 0.71 -30.66 3.23
CA SER A 153 1.01 -31.87 3.99
C SER A 153 0.26 -31.91 5.33
N LYS A 154 -0.36 -33.06 5.64
CA LYS A 154 -0.92 -33.32 6.98
C LYS A 154 0.23 -33.59 7.95
N ARG A 155 0.47 -32.67 8.89
CA ARG A 155 1.53 -32.79 9.93
C ARG A 155 1.12 -33.67 11.13
N GLU A 156 -0.10 -34.20 11.12
CA GLU A 156 -0.77 -34.93 12.21
C GLU A 156 -0.31 -36.40 12.37
N ARG A 157 0.93 -36.70 11.97
CA ARG A 157 1.49 -38.06 12.01
C ARG A 157 1.80 -38.54 13.43
N GLU A 158 2.25 -37.64 14.29
CA GLU A 158 2.74 -37.99 15.63
C GLU A 158 1.60 -38.36 16.60
N ASP A 159 0.47 -37.64 16.56
CA ASP A 159 -0.63 -37.84 17.53
C ASP A 159 -1.38 -39.16 17.30
N LEU A 160 -1.63 -39.53 16.03
CA LEU A 160 -2.23 -40.82 15.66
C LEU A 160 -1.32 -42.00 15.99
N GLU A 161 -0.02 -41.86 15.72
CA GLU A 161 0.98 -42.88 16.10
C GLU A 161 1.05 -42.98 17.62
N HIS A 162 1.10 -41.87 18.36
CA HIS A 162 1.11 -41.84 19.82
C HIS A 162 -0.15 -42.49 20.43
N TYR A 163 -1.34 -42.20 19.89
CA TYR A 163 -2.59 -42.83 20.30
C TYR A 163 -2.56 -44.35 20.06
N LEU A 164 -2.13 -44.78 18.86
CA LEU A 164 -2.01 -46.20 18.53
C LEU A 164 -0.96 -46.91 19.40
N PHE A 165 0.18 -46.28 19.67
CA PHE A 165 1.22 -46.83 20.54
C PHE A 165 0.75 -46.93 21.99
N SER A 166 0.07 -45.91 22.51
CA SER A 166 -0.52 -45.90 23.84
C SER A 166 -1.52 -47.04 24.01
N TYR A 167 -2.39 -47.25 23.02
CA TYR A 167 -3.29 -48.42 22.99
C TYR A 167 -2.54 -49.74 22.98
N LEU A 168 -1.59 -49.93 22.05
CA LEU A 168 -0.85 -51.20 21.92
C LEU A 168 -0.08 -51.52 23.20
N PHE A 169 0.45 -50.50 23.86
CA PHE A 169 1.11 -50.62 25.15
C PHE A 169 0.13 -51.04 26.25
N ARG A 170 -1.03 -50.36 26.37
CA ARG A 170 -2.10 -50.75 27.32
C ARG A 170 -2.58 -52.18 27.10
N LYS A 171 -2.84 -52.57 25.86
CA LYS A 171 -3.27 -53.93 25.51
C LYS A 171 -2.24 -54.97 25.93
N LYS A 172 -0.96 -54.74 25.61
CA LYS A 172 0.14 -55.64 25.98
C LYS A 172 0.32 -55.74 27.50
N GLU A 173 0.14 -54.63 28.21
CA GLU A 173 0.19 -54.59 29.67
C GLU A 173 -0.98 -55.37 30.29
N ASN A 174 -2.20 -55.16 29.81
CA ASN A 174 -3.38 -55.92 30.23
C ASN A 174 -3.26 -57.42 29.93
N ASP A 175 -2.71 -57.81 28.78
CA ASP A 175 -2.43 -59.22 28.46
C ASP A 175 -1.38 -59.84 29.40
N ARG A 176 -0.35 -59.06 29.79
CA ARG A 176 0.64 -59.48 30.80
C ARG A 176 0.01 -59.64 32.19
N ARG A 177 -0.84 -58.71 32.61
CA ARG A 177 -1.57 -58.78 33.89
C ARG A 177 -2.49 -60.00 33.96
N LYS A 178 -3.19 -60.31 32.86
CA LYS A 178 -3.99 -61.54 32.73
C LYS A 178 -3.14 -62.81 32.88
N LEU A 179 -1.96 -62.86 32.26
CA LEU A 179 -1.01 -63.97 32.39
C LEU A 179 -0.48 -64.13 33.82
N ASN A 180 -0.36 -63.03 34.55
CA ASN A 180 0.06 -63.02 35.96
C ASN A 180 -1.09 -63.26 36.96
N GLY A 181 -2.31 -63.53 36.49
CA GLY A 181 -3.47 -63.82 37.33
C GLY A 181 -4.14 -62.60 37.98
N GLU A 182 -3.79 -61.39 37.53
CA GLU A 182 -4.43 -60.16 37.98
C GLU A 182 -5.80 -59.97 37.31
N THR A 183 -6.81 -59.51 38.07
CA THR A 183 -8.19 -59.34 37.62
C THR A 183 -8.56 -57.87 37.32
N GLU A 184 -7.77 -56.91 37.79
CA GLU A 184 -7.94 -55.49 37.47
C GLU A 184 -7.22 -55.15 36.17
N LEU A 185 -8.01 -54.92 35.13
CA LEU A 185 -7.53 -54.45 33.83
C LEU A 185 -7.66 -52.94 33.78
N ASP A 186 -6.66 -52.28 33.21
CA ASP A 186 -6.73 -50.86 32.92
C ASP A 186 -7.64 -50.69 31.70
N GLU A 187 -8.95 -50.55 31.95
CA GLU A 187 -9.94 -50.23 30.95
C GLU A 187 -10.19 -48.72 31.00
N ASN A 188 -9.83 -48.01 29.92
CA ASN A 188 -10.43 -46.71 29.65
C ASN A 188 -11.42 -46.89 28.49
N PRO A 189 -12.68 -47.27 28.77
CA PRO A 189 -13.62 -47.69 27.74
C PRO A 189 -14.12 -46.56 26.83
N TYR A 190 -13.79 -45.31 27.15
CA TYR A 190 -14.27 -44.13 26.42
C TYR A 190 -13.10 -43.24 26.03
N LEU A 191 -13.16 -42.69 24.82
CA LEU A 191 -12.29 -41.58 24.49
C LEU A 191 -12.62 -40.39 25.35
N ASN A 192 -11.59 -39.69 25.82
CA ASN A 192 -11.84 -38.37 26.36
C ASN A 192 -12.39 -37.48 25.22
N LEU A 193 -13.16 -36.45 25.58
CA LEU A 193 -13.81 -35.57 24.60
C LEU A 193 -12.81 -34.92 23.62
N TRP A 194 -11.56 -34.74 24.04
CA TRP A 194 -10.51 -34.14 23.24
C TRP A 194 -10.00 -35.11 22.17
N ASP A 195 -9.65 -36.35 22.56
CA ASP A 195 -9.25 -37.43 21.66
C ASP A 195 -10.35 -37.72 20.62
N ALA A 196 -11.63 -37.70 21.04
CA ALA A 196 -12.75 -37.97 20.13
C ALA A 196 -12.93 -36.86 19.11
N LYS A 197 -12.73 -35.60 19.53
CA LYS A 197 -12.74 -34.43 18.65
C LYS A 197 -11.56 -34.46 17.68
N GLU A 198 -10.38 -34.86 18.14
CA GLU A 198 -9.19 -35.02 17.29
C GLU A 198 -9.35 -36.16 16.29
N LEU A 199 -9.81 -37.34 16.70
CA LEU A 199 -10.06 -38.45 15.78
C LEU A 199 -11.14 -38.15 14.76
N LYS A 200 -12.20 -37.45 15.14
CA LYS A 200 -13.22 -36.95 14.19
C LYS A 200 -12.57 -36.12 13.09
N LYS A 201 -11.67 -35.21 13.48
CA LYS A 201 -10.91 -34.34 12.59
C LYS A 201 -9.98 -35.16 11.68
N TYR A 202 -9.17 -36.06 12.26
CA TYR A 202 -8.18 -36.87 11.55
C TYR A 202 -8.81 -37.84 10.54
N LEU A 203 -9.90 -38.50 10.92
CA LEU A 203 -10.57 -39.51 10.09
C LEU A 203 -11.63 -38.90 9.16
N SER A 204 -11.85 -37.58 9.26
CA SER A 204 -12.88 -36.82 8.53
C SER A 204 -14.26 -37.48 8.64
N MET A 205 -14.66 -37.81 9.87
CA MET A 205 -15.93 -38.51 10.15
C MET A 205 -17.10 -37.52 10.16
N GLU A 206 -18.21 -37.93 9.54
CA GLU A 206 -19.47 -37.17 9.56
C GLU A 206 -20.25 -37.37 10.87
N ASP A 207 -19.92 -38.42 11.62
CA ASP A 207 -20.57 -38.80 12.87
C ASP A 207 -20.43 -37.72 13.96
N ASP A 208 -21.43 -37.62 14.85
CA ASP A 208 -21.38 -36.70 15.99
C ASP A 208 -20.24 -37.07 16.97
N VAL A 209 -19.63 -36.08 17.63
CA VAL A 209 -18.51 -36.35 18.56
C VAL A 209 -18.94 -37.30 19.67
N MET A 210 -20.19 -37.23 20.15
CA MET A 210 -20.70 -38.13 21.18
C MET A 210 -20.77 -39.57 20.67
N SER A 211 -21.15 -39.79 19.41
CA SER A 211 -21.18 -41.13 18.80
C SER A 211 -19.79 -41.73 18.58
N ILE A 212 -18.74 -40.90 18.55
CA ILE A 212 -17.34 -41.35 18.46
C ILE A 212 -16.81 -41.75 19.85
N ILE A 213 -17.25 -41.05 20.91
CA ILE A 213 -16.92 -41.39 22.31
C ILE A 213 -17.49 -42.76 22.68
N ASP A 214 -18.71 -43.06 22.24
CA ASP A 214 -19.39 -44.34 22.52
C ASP A 214 -18.84 -45.52 21.69
N MET A 215 -17.89 -45.28 20.79
CA MET A 215 -17.31 -46.32 19.95
C MET A 215 -16.34 -47.20 20.75
N LYS A 216 -16.51 -48.53 20.69
CA LYS A 216 -15.56 -49.46 21.28
C LYS A 216 -14.17 -49.26 20.69
N GLU A 217 -13.17 -49.23 21.56
CA GLU A 217 -11.76 -48.98 21.21
C GLU A 217 -11.24 -49.92 20.10
N GLU A 218 -11.69 -51.17 20.06
CA GLU A 218 -11.34 -52.13 19.00
C GLU A 218 -11.88 -51.75 17.61
N ASP A 219 -13.11 -51.23 17.54
CA ASP A 219 -13.75 -50.83 16.29
C ASP A 219 -13.15 -49.52 15.77
N MET A 220 -12.76 -48.64 16.68
CA MET A 220 -12.00 -47.43 16.36
C MET A 220 -10.64 -47.76 15.75
N ILE A 221 -9.93 -48.76 16.25
CA ILE A 221 -8.63 -49.17 15.69
C ILE A 221 -8.79 -49.85 14.33
N LYS A 222 -9.85 -50.65 14.15
CA LYS A 222 -10.18 -51.16 12.81
C LYS A 222 -10.44 -50.01 11.84
N LEU A 223 -11.12 -48.95 12.27
CA LEU A 223 -11.37 -47.77 11.47
C LEU A 223 -10.07 -47.02 11.11
N ILE A 224 -9.20 -46.76 12.11
CA ILE A 224 -7.88 -46.13 11.90
C ILE A 224 -7.03 -46.98 10.93
N ARG A 225 -6.92 -48.29 11.16
CA ARG A 225 -6.15 -49.20 10.28
C ARG A 225 -6.73 -49.31 8.87
N LYS A 226 -8.06 -49.29 8.73
CA LYS A 226 -8.74 -49.27 7.43
C LYS A 226 -8.38 -47.99 6.67
N LYS A 227 -8.45 -46.84 7.32
CA LYS A 227 -8.10 -45.53 6.73
C LYS A 227 -6.60 -45.38 6.45
N GLN A 228 -5.71 -45.97 7.26
CA GLN A 228 -4.28 -46.06 6.98
C GLN A 228 -4.01 -46.91 5.72
N LYS A 229 -4.70 -48.05 5.57
CA LYS A 229 -4.61 -48.90 4.37
C LYS A 229 -5.15 -48.23 3.10
N GLU A 230 -6.17 -47.39 3.23
CA GLU A 230 -6.71 -46.57 2.14
C GLU A 230 -5.77 -45.42 1.71
N LYS A 231 -4.63 -45.22 2.40
CA LYS A 231 -3.64 -44.14 2.19
C LYS A 231 -4.17 -42.69 2.30
N LYS A 232 -5.48 -42.48 2.42
CA LYS A 232 -6.14 -41.17 2.60
C LYS A 232 -5.68 -40.36 3.82
N ILE A 233 -5.09 -41.00 4.82
CA ILE A 233 -4.50 -40.31 5.99
C ILE A 233 -3.21 -39.57 5.60
N TYR A 234 -2.49 -40.05 4.57
CA TYR A 234 -1.19 -39.52 4.15
C TYR A 234 -1.28 -38.58 2.94
N GLU A 235 -2.45 -38.44 2.33
CA GLU A 235 -2.63 -37.55 1.19
C GLU A 235 -2.65 -36.08 1.65
N PRO A 236 -1.90 -35.19 0.98
CA PRO A 236 -1.99 -33.75 1.23
C PRO A 236 -3.43 -33.27 1.06
N VAL A 237 -3.84 -32.30 1.87
CA VAL A 237 -5.15 -31.67 1.72
C VAL A 237 -5.14 -30.79 0.47
N ASP A 238 -6.10 -31.00 -0.43
CA ASP A 238 -6.20 -30.27 -1.69
C ASP A 238 -7.04 -28.97 -1.53
N TYR A 239 -6.37 -27.84 -1.71
CA TYR A 239 -6.93 -26.49 -1.67
C TYR A 239 -7.01 -25.85 -3.07
N SER A 240 -7.02 -26.64 -4.15
CA SER A 240 -7.17 -26.15 -5.53
C SER A 240 -8.40 -25.26 -5.76
N LYS A 241 -9.48 -25.49 -5.00
CA LYS A 241 -10.72 -24.69 -5.07
C LYS A 241 -10.74 -23.51 -4.08
N MET A 242 -9.62 -23.20 -3.43
CA MET A 242 -9.51 -22.05 -2.54
C MET A 242 -9.23 -20.77 -3.34
N LEU A 243 -9.93 -19.70 -2.99
CA LEU A 243 -9.57 -18.33 -3.38
C LEU A 243 -8.66 -17.76 -2.30
N ILE A 244 -7.42 -17.48 -2.67
CA ILE A 244 -6.42 -16.88 -1.79
C ILE A 244 -6.32 -15.40 -2.13
N ILE A 245 -6.58 -14.55 -1.14
CA ILE A 245 -6.41 -13.11 -1.26
C ILE A 245 -5.30 -12.71 -0.32
N ILE A 246 -4.27 -12.05 -0.85
CA ILE A 246 -3.15 -11.53 -0.07
C ILE A 246 -3.27 -10.02 -0.07
N SER A 247 -3.23 -9.40 1.11
CA SER A 247 -3.32 -7.95 1.28
C SER A 247 -2.05 -7.43 1.96
N GLY A 248 -1.49 -6.34 1.43
CA GLY A 248 -0.28 -5.73 1.98
C GLY A 248 -0.21 -4.23 1.80
N ASN A 249 0.35 -3.57 2.82
CA ASN A 249 0.80 -2.19 2.77
C ASN A 249 2.28 -2.20 2.37
N LEU A 250 2.56 -2.04 1.08
CA LEU A 250 3.94 -1.92 0.58
C LEU A 250 4.32 -0.45 0.52
N ASP A 251 4.30 0.22 1.67
CA ASP A 251 4.56 1.66 1.75
C ASP A 251 5.92 2.03 1.10
N GLU A 252 6.88 1.11 1.06
CA GLU A 252 8.16 1.28 0.35
C GLU A 252 8.01 1.48 -1.17
N ALA A 253 6.95 0.94 -1.78
CA ALA A 253 6.60 1.19 -3.19
C ALA A 253 5.83 2.51 -3.38
N PHE A 254 5.23 3.04 -2.32
CA PHE A 254 4.46 4.29 -2.30
C PHE A 254 5.21 5.47 -1.67
N GLN A 255 6.45 5.25 -1.21
CA GLN A 255 7.32 6.27 -0.63
C GLN A 255 7.76 7.25 -1.71
N MET A 256 6.93 8.27 -1.88
CA MET A 256 7.46 9.61 -2.08
C MET A 256 8.40 9.89 -0.90
N SER A 257 9.61 10.38 -1.19
CA SER A 257 10.64 10.73 -0.21
C SER A 257 10.03 11.17 1.12
N LYS A 258 10.52 10.60 2.23
CA LYS A 258 10.04 10.75 3.62
C LYS A 258 10.10 12.20 4.17
N GLU A 259 10.13 13.20 3.31
CA GLU A 259 10.64 14.54 3.56
C GLU A 259 9.58 15.64 3.36
N THR A 260 8.51 15.39 2.60
CA THR A 260 7.31 16.25 2.67
C THR A 260 6.49 15.94 3.90
N SER A 261 6.15 16.98 4.67
CA SER A 261 5.13 16.92 5.71
C SER A 261 3.88 16.22 5.12
N GLU A 262 3.53 15.04 5.64
CA GLU A 262 2.36 14.25 5.19
C GLU A 262 1.06 15.08 5.20
N ALA A 263 1.05 16.16 5.99
CA ALA A 263 -0.05 17.09 6.13
C ALA A 263 -0.21 18.09 4.98
N ASP A 264 0.77 18.31 4.10
CA ASP A 264 0.71 19.37 3.08
C ASP A 264 0.57 18.85 1.64
N VAL A 265 0.48 17.53 1.46
CA VAL A 265 0.39 16.91 0.14
C VAL A 265 -1.03 17.04 -0.44
N ASP A 266 -1.14 17.55 -1.67
CA ASP A 266 -2.40 17.62 -2.41
C ASP A 266 -2.84 16.23 -2.92
N ALA A 267 -4.13 15.91 -2.76
CA ALA A 267 -4.68 14.60 -3.09
C ALA A 267 -4.57 14.26 -4.59
N ASN A 268 -4.79 15.23 -5.48
CA ASN A 268 -4.73 14.99 -6.93
C ASN A 268 -3.31 14.69 -7.39
N ILE A 269 -2.33 15.35 -6.77
CA ILE A 269 -0.93 15.14 -7.10
C ILE A 269 -0.44 13.80 -6.57
N TYR A 270 -0.75 13.50 -5.31
CA TYR A 270 -0.39 12.21 -4.73
C TYR A 270 -1.06 11.05 -5.50
N HIS A 271 -2.30 11.22 -5.96
CA HIS A 271 -2.93 10.28 -6.88
C HIS A 271 -2.16 10.10 -8.20
N ALA A 272 -1.71 11.19 -8.82
CA ALA A 272 -0.92 11.12 -10.05
C ALA A 272 0.42 10.39 -9.86
N PHE A 273 1.05 10.54 -8.69
CA PHE A 273 2.26 9.79 -8.34
C PHE A 273 1.99 8.31 -8.13
N THR A 274 1.00 7.97 -7.30
CA THR A 274 0.68 6.55 -7.06
C THR A 274 0.32 5.81 -8.35
N LYS A 275 -0.25 6.50 -9.34
CA LYS A 275 -0.51 5.93 -10.68
C LYS A 275 0.72 5.55 -11.50
N LYS A 276 1.90 6.09 -11.18
CA LYS A 276 3.15 5.71 -11.84
C LYS A 276 3.69 4.38 -11.33
N ILE A 277 3.20 3.89 -10.17
CA ILE A 277 3.64 2.64 -9.57
C ILE A 277 3.22 1.47 -10.44
N THR A 278 4.19 0.63 -10.76
CA THR A 278 4.05 -0.54 -11.61
C THR A 278 4.15 -1.83 -10.80
N VAL A 279 3.82 -2.95 -11.43
CA VAL A 279 4.03 -4.29 -10.83
C VAL A 279 5.52 -4.56 -10.57
N VAL A 280 6.43 -3.94 -11.33
CA VAL A 280 7.88 -4.07 -11.10
C VAL A 280 8.27 -3.44 -9.77
N ASP A 281 7.74 -2.26 -9.46
CA ASP A 281 7.98 -1.58 -8.19
C ASP A 281 7.48 -2.40 -6.99
N ILE A 282 6.30 -3.02 -7.14
CA ILE A 282 5.74 -3.95 -6.15
C ILE A 282 6.64 -5.18 -5.96
N LYS A 283 7.14 -5.78 -7.05
CA LYS A 283 8.06 -6.93 -6.96
C LYS A 283 9.39 -6.55 -6.30
N ASN A 284 9.91 -5.36 -6.59
CA ASN A 284 11.11 -4.83 -5.94
C ASN A 284 10.90 -4.61 -4.43
N ALA A 285 9.74 -4.08 -4.03
CA ALA A 285 9.38 -3.94 -2.62
C ALA A 285 9.24 -5.30 -1.91
N LEU A 286 8.64 -6.30 -2.57
CA LEU A 286 8.56 -7.67 -2.05
C LEU A 286 9.94 -8.33 -1.93
N ALA A 287 10.84 -8.12 -2.90
CA ALA A 287 12.19 -8.70 -2.89
C ALA A 287 13.06 -8.21 -1.72
N ARG A 288 12.72 -7.07 -1.11
CA ARG A 288 13.37 -6.59 0.12
C ARG A 288 12.94 -7.36 1.38
N LYS A 289 11.79 -8.02 1.35
CA LYS A 289 11.20 -8.73 2.51
C LYS A 289 11.20 -10.25 2.34
N PHE A 290 11.17 -10.71 1.09
CA PHE A 290 10.99 -12.11 0.72
C PHE A 290 12.09 -12.60 -0.21
N ARG A 291 12.46 -13.87 -0.06
CA ARG A 291 13.41 -14.53 -0.95
C ARG A 291 12.89 -14.58 -2.39
N PRO A 292 13.74 -14.50 -3.42
CA PRO A 292 13.30 -14.49 -4.82
C PRO A 292 12.34 -15.64 -5.19
N GLU A 293 12.58 -16.84 -4.67
CA GLU A 293 11.74 -18.02 -4.88
C GLU A 293 10.35 -17.93 -4.23
N GLN A 294 10.19 -17.07 -3.22
CA GLN A 294 8.92 -16.79 -2.56
C GLN A 294 8.17 -15.68 -3.28
N VAL A 295 8.88 -14.65 -3.76
CA VAL A 295 8.30 -13.58 -4.59
C VAL A 295 7.61 -14.17 -5.84
N ALA A 296 8.21 -15.21 -6.43
CA ALA A 296 7.62 -15.93 -7.57
C ALA A 296 6.29 -16.64 -7.27
N ARG A 297 5.99 -16.96 -6.00
CA ARG A 297 4.78 -17.70 -5.58
C ARG A 297 3.55 -16.81 -5.36
N PHE A 298 3.72 -15.49 -5.30
CA PHE A 298 2.57 -14.57 -5.28
C PHE A 298 1.77 -14.61 -6.59
N GLY A 299 2.29 -15.24 -7.65
CA GLY A 299 1.61 -15.34 -8.94
C GLY A 299 1.73 -14.04 -9.74
N ASN A 300 0.77 -13.80 -10.64
CA ASN A 300 0.82 -12.67 -11.58
C ASN A 300 -0.34 -11.68 -11.41
N ILE A 301 -1.31 -11.97 -10.56
CA ILE A 301 -2.47 -11.11 -10.32
C ILE A 301 -2.12 -10.12 -9.21
N HIS A 302 -1.58 -8.96 -9.59
CA HIS A 302 -1.24 -7.86 -8.67
C HIS A 302 -2.17 -6.68 -8.93
N LEU A 303 -3.04 -6.37 -7.98
CA LEU A 303 -3.98 -5.26 -8.03
C LEU A 303 -3.48 -4.13 -7.13
N ILE A 304 -3.18 -2.98 -7.74
CA ILE A 304 -2.57 -1.83 -7.06
C ILE A 304 -3.64 -0.76 -6.80
N TYR A 305 -3.87 -0.45 -5.54
CA TYR A 305 -4.75 0.62 -5.09
C TYR A 305 -3.97 1.93 -5.10
N PHE A 306 -4.43 2.86 -5.93
CA PHE A 306 -3.92 4.22 -5.96
C PHE A 306 -4.59 5.08 -4.89
N SER A 307 -3.94 6.19 -4.51
CA SER A 307 -4.56 7.17 -3.60
C SER A 307 -5.84 7.75 -4.24
N LEU A 308 -6.73 8.33 -3.44
CA LEU A 308 -7.94 8.97 -3.97
C LEU A 308 -7.64 10.41 -4.42
N LYS A 309 -8.42 10.87 -5.40
CA LYS A 309 -8.41 12.28 -5.83
C LYS A 309 -9.18 13.17 -4.87
N THR A 310 -8.96 14.48 -5.00
CA THR A 310 -9.72 15.51 -4.26
C THR A 310 -11.22 15.34 -4.44
N GLU A 311 -11.69 15.07 -5.66
CA GLU A 311 -13.13 14.89 -5.93
C GLU A 311 -13.69 13.63 -5.26
N ASP A 312 -12.87 12.58 -5.15
CA ASP A 312 -13.26 11.31 -4.54
C ASP A 312 -13.37 11.44 -3.01
N PHE A 313 -12.44 12.17 -2.38
CA PHE A 313 -12.54 12.52 -0.96
C PHE A 313 -13.79 13.37 -0.66
N HIS A 314 -14.11 14.36 -1.49
CA HIS A 314 -15.34 15.14 -1.31
C HIS A 314 -16.61 14.29 -1.44
N LYS A 315 -16.66 13.36 -2.41
CA LYS A 315 -17.77 12.39 -2.52
C LYS A 315 -17.87 11.50 -1.29
N LEU A 316 -16.73 11.07 -0.74
CA LEU A 316 -16.67 10.24 0.45
C LEU A 316 -17.20 10.97 1.69
N ILE A 317 -16.74 12.21 1.91
CA ILE A 317 -17.24 13.07 2.99
C ILE A 317 -18.74 13.29 2.86
N GLN A 318 -19.21 13.58 1.63
CA GLN A 318 -20.63 13.80 1.38
C GLN A 318 -21.47 12.55 1.66
N ARG A 319 -20.96 11.37 1.35
CA ARG A 319 -21.62 10.10 1.67
C ARG A 319 -21.76 9.90 3.18
N GLU A 320 -20.69 10.11 3.95
CA GLU A 320 -20.77 9.96 5.41
C GLU A 320 -21.70 11.00 6.05
N ILE A 321 -21.69 12.24 5.54
CA ILE A 321 -22.67 13.26 5.92
C ILE A 321 -24.10 12.79 5.63
N ASN A 322 -24.36 12.20 4.46
CA ASN A 322 -25.70 11.70 4.11
C ASN A 322 -26.11 10.50 4.99
N ASN A 323 -25.18 9.61 5.31
CA ASN A 323 -25.40 8.52 6.26
C ASN A 323 -25.79 9.05 7.64
N LEU A 324 -25.10 10.09 8.11
CA LEU A 324 -25.43 10.77 9.36
C LEU A 324 -26.83 11.41 9.31
N LYS A 325 -27.15 12.15 8.25
CA LYS A 325 -28.50 12.73 8.03
C LYS A 325 -29.59 11.67 8.11
N HIS A 326 -29.38 10.51 7.46
CA HIS A 326 -30.35 9.42 7.48
C HIS A 326 -30.49 8.79 8.87
N LYS A 327 -29.39 8.53 9.57
CA LYS A 327 -29.39 8.01 10.95
C LYS A 327 -30.11 8.97 11.91
N THR A 328 -29.85 10.26 11.81
CA THR A 328 -30.51 11.26 12.67
C THR A 328 -32.01 11.32 12.42
N LYS A 329 -32.44 11.34 11.15
CA LYS A 329 -33.86 11.37 10.80
C LYS A 329 -34.59 10.10 11.25
N THR A 330 -33.98 8.93 11.10
CA THR A 330 -34.58 7.65 11.47
C THR A 330 -34.64 7.43 12.98
N LYS A 331 -33.60 7.83 13.73
CA LYS A 331 -33.55 7.63 15.18
C LYS A 331 -34.24 8.74 15.98
N PHE A 332 -34.15 9.99 15.55
CA PHE A 332 -34.59 11.14 16.34
C PHE A 332 -35.70 11.96 15.67
N GLY A 333 -36.09 11.65 14.42
CA GLY A 333 -37.12 12.40 13.69
C GLY A 333 -36.68 13.80 13.22
N VAL A 334 -35.43 14.19 13.45
CA VAL A 334 -34.88 15.51 13.12
C VAL A 334 -34.22 15.50 11.73
N SER A 335 -34.54 16.49 10.91
CA SER A 335 -33.95 16.70 9.59
C SER A 335 -32.72 17.62 9.67
N LEU A 336 -31.62 17.19 9.07
CA LEU A 336 -30.34 17.89 9.10
C LEU A 336 -30.00 18.52 7.74
N LYS A 337 -29.74 19.82 7.74
CA LYS A 337 -29.13 20.56 6.63
C LYS A 337 -27.69 20.91 7.02
N ILE A 338 -26.72 20.54 6.18
CA ILE A 338 -25.30 20.76 6.43
C ILE A 338 -24.76 21.55 5.24
N ASN A 339 -24.19 22.72 5.52
CA ASN A 339 -23.68 23.64 4.51
C ASN A 339 -22.30 23.22 4.00
N LYS A 340 -21.94 23.71 2.80
CA LYS A 340 -20.72 23.31 2.08
C LYS A 340 -19.44 23.62 2.87
N ARG A 341 -19.43 24.68 3.67
CA ARG A 341 -18.26 25.08 4.47
C ARG A 341 -17.86 24.03 5.50
N ILE A 342 -18.81 23.25 6.00
CA ILE A 342 -18.51 22.10 6.88
C ILE A 342 -17.81 20.99 6.09
N ASN A 343 -18.23 20.71 4.85
CA ASN A 343 -17.55 19.75 3.99
C ASN A 343 -16.10 20.18 3.73
N GLU A 344 -15.89 21.47 3.46
CA GLU A 344 -14.55 22.06 3.27
C GLU A 344 -13.71 22.01 4.56
N LEU A 345 -14.31 22.25 5.73
CA LEU A 345 -13.65 22.11 7.03
C LEU A 345 -13.17 20.68 7.29
N ILE A 346 -14.04 19.69 7.02
CA ILE A 346 -13.71 18.26 7.16
C ILE A 346 -12.61 17.86 6.19
N TYR A 347 -12.69 18.31 4.93
CA TYR A 347 -11.64 18.04 3.96
C TYR A 347 -10.29 18.58 4.45
N ARG A 348 -10.25 19.84 4.89
CA ARG A 348 -9.02 20.51 5.32
C ARG A 348 -8.43 19.95 6.61
N ASN A 349 -9.23 19.34 7.50
CA ASN A 349 -8.74 18.78 8.75
C ASN A 349 -8.62 17.26 8.76
N GLY A 350 -9.21 16.58 7.77
CA GLY A 350 -9.29 15.12 7.75
C GLY A 350 -8.69 14.43 6.53
N VAL A 351 -8.39 15.15 5.45
CA VAL A 351 -7.76 14.54 4.26
C VAL A 351 -6.24 14.60 4.38
N PHE A 352 -5.67 13.40 4.46
CA PHE A 352 -4.24 13.11 4.43
C PHE A 352 -4.03 12.01 3.37
N PRO A 353 -3.69 12.36 2.12
CA PRO A 353 -3.69 11.41 1.00
C PRO A 353 -2.82 10.16 1.21
N VAL A 354 -1.73 10.31 1.97
CA VAL A 354 -0.77 9.23 2.34
C VAL A 354 -1.39 8.22 3.32
N GLN A 355 -2.30 8.66 4.18
CA GLN A 355 -2.91 7.84 5.25
C GLN A 355 -4.25 7.21 4.83
N GLY A 356 -4.64 7.36 3.57
CA GLY A 356 -5.89 6.85 3.03
C GLY A 356 -7.14 7.56 3.59
N VAL A 357 -8.23 6.82 3.74
CA VAL A 357 -9.55 7.41 4.08
C VAL A 357 -9.87 7.43 5.58
N ARG A 358 -9.09 6.74 6.41
CA ARG A 358 -9.41 6.59 7.85
C ARG A 358 -9.47 7.94 8.59
N PRO A 359 -8.50 8.87 8.42
CA PRO A 359 -8.56 10.16 9.12
C PRO A 359 -9.78 11.01 8.73
N VAL A 360 -10.29 10.83 7.50
CA VAL A 360 -11.51 11.50 7.02
C VAL A 360 -12.72 11.08 7.84
N PHE A 361 -12.88 9.77 8.07
CA PHE A 361 -14.00 9.25 8.87
C PHE A 361 -13.92 9.72 10.32
N SER A 362 -12.73 9.68 10.93
CA SER A 362 -12.52 10.23 12.27
C SER A 362 -12.87 11.72 12.31
N SER A 363 -12.48 12.49 11.30
CA SER A 363 -12.76 13.92 11.23
C SER A 363 -14.25 14.22 11.05
N VAL A 364 -15.01 13.40 10.32
CA VAL A 364 -16.47 13.52 10.25
C VAL A 364 -17.08 13.32 11.63
N VAL A 365 -16.63 12.32 12.39
CA VAL A 365 -17.14 12.06 13.75
C VAL A 365 -16.77 13.20 14.70
N ASP A 366 -15.52 13.66 14.66
CA ASP A 366 -15.02 14.71 15.56
C ASP A 366 -15.62 16.09 15.27
N ILE A 367 -15.74 16.47 13.99
CA ILE A 367 -16.24 17.79 13.58
C ILE A 367 -17.76 17.84 13.61
N LEU A 368 -18.43 16.80 13.10
CA LEU A 368 -19.88 16.80 12.96
C LEU A 368 -20.57 16.05 14.08
N ASP A 369 -20.33 14.74 14.25
CA ASP A 369 -21.14 13.89 15.14
C ASP A 369 -21.06 14.34 16.62
N THR A 370 -19.85 14.68 17.07
CA THR A 370 -19.60 15.20 18.42
C THR A 370 -20.36 16.51 18.69
N ASN A 371 -20.37 17.43 17.73
CA ASN A 371 -21.06 18.71 17.86
C ASN A 371 -22.57 18.61 17.62
N LEU A 372 -22.98 17.67 16.75
CA LEU A 372 -24.37 17.38 16.46
C LEU A 372 -25.13 16.95 17.70
N SER A 373 -24.50 16.21 18.62
CA SER A 373 -25.13 15.80 19.88
C SER A 373 -25.66 16.99 20.70
N LYS A 374 -24.92 18.10 20.72
CA LYS A 374 -25.36 19.35 21.41
C LYS A 374 -26.55 20.00 20.69
N PHE A 375 -26.51 20.05 19.35
CA PHE A 375 -27.61 20.59 18.58
C PHE A 375 -28.87 19.72 18.68
N LEU A 376 -28.72 18.39 18.69
CA LEU A 376 -29.85 17.46 18.82
C LEU A 376 -30.51 17.57 20.19
N PHE A 377 -29.73 17.70 21.26
CA PHE A 377 -30.28 17.91 22.60
C PHE A 377 -31.21 19.13 22.65
N GLU A 378 -30.75 20.26 22.11
CA GLU A 378 -31.51 21.51 22.06
C GLU A 378 -32.71 21.47 21.10
N ALA A 379 -32.63 20.68 20.03
CA ALA A 379 -33.76 20.47 19.14
C ALA A 379 -34.85 19.61 19.81
N ILE A 380 -34.44 18.53 20.51
CA ILE A 380 -35.36 17.59 21.17
C ILE A 380 -36.10 18.25 22.33
N ILE A 381 -35.40 19.04 23.17
CA ILE A 381 -36.03 19.73 24.31
C ILE A 381 -37.17 20.66 23.87
N HIS A 382 -37.05 21.24 22.69
CA HIS A 382 -37.95 22.28 22.19
C HIS A 382 -38.83 21.81 21.02
N ASP A 383 -38.85 20.50 20.74
CA ASP A 383 -39.62 19.86 19.67
C ASP A 383 -39.36 20.45 18.25
N ASP A 384 -38.13 20.92 18.02
CA ASP A 384 -37.68 21.43 16.73
C ASP A 384 -37.30 20.29 15.78
N LYS A 385 -37.85 20.31 14.57
CA LYS A 385 -37.67 19.22 13.59
C LYS A 385 -36.54 19.44 12.60
N ASN A 386 -35.92 20.62 12.58
CA ASN A 386 -34.91 20.99 11.60
C ASN A 386 -33.70 21.62 12.28
N ILE A 387 -32.51 21.18 11.88
CA ILE A 387 -31.22 21.79 12.30
C ILE A 387 -30.43 22.11 11.04
N GLU A 388 -29.94 23.34 10.95
CA GLU A 388 -28.98 23.77 9.92
C GLU A 388 -27.61 24.02 10.54
N ILE A 389 -26.57 23.36 10.03
CA ILE A 389 -25.20 23.43 10.54
C ILE A 389 -24.28 24.08 9.50
N ASP A 390 -23.50 25.06 9.94
CA ASP A 390 -22.52 25.78 9.12
C ASP A 390 -21.22 26.07 9.90
N TYR A 391 -20.19 26.54 9.20
CA TYR A 391 -18.91 26.96 9.77
C TYR A 391 -18.54 28.39 9.39
N LEU A 392 -18.22 29.21 10.39
CA LEU A 392 -17.73 30.57 10.24
C LEU A 392 -16.20 30.58 10.40
N GLN A 393 -15.48 30.61 9.27
CA GLN A 393 -14.02 30.50 9.24
C GLN A 393 -13.31 31.64 9.98
N ASP A 394 -13.76 32.89 9.81
CA ASP A 394 -13.12 34.07 10.43
C ASP A 394 -13.23 34.05 11.97
N LYS A 395 -14.36 33.54 12.47
CA LYS A 395 -14.63 33.44 13.91
C LYS A 395 -14.21 32.10 14.51
N LYS A 396 -13.89 31.09 13.67
CA LYS A 396 -13.59 29.71 14.07
C LYS A 396 -14.72 29.08 14.91
N LEU A 397 -15.95 29.25 14.43
CA LEU A 397 -17.18 28.78 15.09
C LEU A 397 -17.95 27.82 14.18
N ILE A 398 -18.39 26.69 14.73
CA ILE A 398 -19.47 25.89 14.14
C ILE A 398 -20.78 26.44 14.66
N ILE A 399 -21.70 26.77 13.76
CA ILE A 399 -23.01 27.33 14.11
C ILE A 399 -24.11 26.33 13.78
N GLY A 400 -25.05 26.16 14.71
CA GLY A 400 -26.27 25.38 14.52
C GLY A 400 -27.50 26.27 14.66
N GLN A 401 -28.28 26.41 13.60
CA GLN A 401 -29.58 27.08 13.62
C GLN A 401 -30.69 26.06 13.88
N ILE A 402 -31.46 26.29 14.94
CA ILE A 402 -32.56 25.44 15.41
C ILE A 402 -33.77 26.34 15.64
N GLY A 403 -34.73 26.31 14.71
CA GLY A 403 -35.85 27.25 14.72
C GLY A 403 -35.34 28.71 14.64
N SER A 404 -35.62 29.52 15.67
CA SER A 404 -35.12 30.90 15.80
C SER A 404 -33.82 31.03 16.60
N ARG A 405 -33.27 29.92 17.10
CA ARG A 405 -32.13 29.91 18.02
C ARG A 405 -30.86 29.57 17.26
N THR A 406 -29.77 30.22 17.63
CA THR A 406 -28.44 29.95 17.08
C THR A 406 -27.54 29.50 18.23
N ILE A 407 -26.93 28.33 18.06
CA ILE A 407 -25.95 27.78 18.99
C ILE A 407 -24.58 27.88 18.33
N GLU A 408 -23.63 28.48 19.03
CA GLU A 408 -22.27 28.66 18.53
C GLU A 408 -21.31 27.79 19.34
N ILE A 409 -20.51 26.98 18.65
CA ILE A 409 -19.51 26.11 19.25
C ILE A 409 -18.13 26.52 18.73
N PRO A 410 -17.20 26.94 19.61
CA PRO A 410 -15.81 27.16 19.25
C PRO A 410 -15.19 25.90 18.66
N TYR A 411 -14.67 26.00 17.44
CA TYR A 411 -13.96 24.92 16.78
C TYR A 411 -12.75 25.49 16.05
N LEU A 412 -11.58 25.31 16.65
CA LEU A 412 -10.30 25.60 16.01
C LEU A 412 -9.77 24.29 15.41
N GLY A 413 -9.81 24.19 14.08
CA GLY A 413 -9.22 23.05 13.38
C GLY A 413 -7.73 22.97 13.70
N ARG A 414 -7.28 21.83 14.25
CA ARG A 414 -5.88 21.61 14.65
C ARG A 414 -4.91 21.78 13.47
N ILE A 415 -5.36 21.39 12.29
CA ILE A 415 -4.58 21.43 11.05
C ILE A 415 -4.66 22.81 10.39
N ASP A 416 -5.78 23.51 10.52
CA ASP A 416 -5.94 24.88 9.99
C ASP A 416 -4.90 25.85 10.58
N SER A 417 -4.61 25.74 11.88
CA SER A 417 -3.55 26.55 12.53
C SER A 417 -2.15 26.23 12.02
N ILE A 418 -1.89 24.97 11.61
CA ILE A 418 -0.58 24.52 11.14
C ILE A 418 -0.40 24.86 9.65
N ARG A 419 -1.41 24.55 8.82
CA ARG A 419 -1.40 24.80 7.37
C ARG A 419 -1.39 26.30 7.03
N GLN A 420 -2.10 27.15 7.77
CA GLN A 420 -2.16 28.59 7.46
C GLN A 420 -0.89 29.36 7.84
N ALA A 421 -0.21 28.98 8.93
CA ALA A 421 1.03 29.63 9.35
C ALA A 421 2.23 29.26 8.44
N ASN A 422 2.26 28.03 7.94
CA ASN A 422 3.39 27.51 7.15
C ASN A 422 3.30 27.82 5.65
N GLN A 423 2.15 28.25 5.12
CA GLN A 423 1.95 28.28 3.66
C GLN A 423 2.77 29.36 2.94
N GLN A 424 2.98 30.54 3.54
CA GLN A 424 3.74 31.61 2.87
C GLN A 424 5.24 31.32 2.84
N ASP A 425 5.82 30.92 3.97
CA ASP A 425 7.24 30.59 4.06
C ASP A 425 7.57 29.29 3.30
N ALA A 426 6.67 28.29 3.30
CA ALA A 426 6.83 27.10 2.47
C ALA A 426 6.78 27.44 0.98
N VAL A 427 5.83 28.29 0.55
CA VAL A 427 5.77 28.75 -0.85
C VAL A 427 7.03 29.53 -1.22
N ALA A 428 7.59 30.34 -0.31
CA ALA A 428 8.85 31.04 -0.54
C ALA A 428 10.03 30.07 -0.68
N ASN A 429 10.16 29.08 0.21
CA ASN A 429 11.24 28.08 0.13
C ASN A 429 11.18 27.27 -1.18
N ILE A 430 10.00 26.74 -1.52
CA ILE A 430 9.76 26.06 -2.80
C ILE A 430 10.10 26.95 -3.98
N SER A 431 9.67 28.22 -3.95
CA SER A 431 9.90 29.11 -5.07
C SER A 431 11.39 29.33 -5.32
N VAL A 432 12.19 29.39 -4.26
CA VAL A 432 13.66 29.47 -4.38
C VAL A 432 14.24 28.17 -4.93
N HIS A 433 13.81 27.02 -4.41
CA HIS A 433 14.25 25.71 -4.87
C HIS A 433 14.00 25.49 -6.37
N GLU A 434 12.76 25.66 -6.81
CA GLU A 434 12.35 25.50 -8.21
C GLU A 434 13.04 26.50 -9.13
N CYS A 435 13.22 27.74 -8.68
CA CYS A 435 13.98 28.73 -9.46
C CYS A 435 15.47 28.39 -9.53
N GLY A 436 16.06 27.73 -8.54
CA GLY A 436 17.43 27.20 -8.61
C GLY A 436 17.59 26.28 -9.81
N HIS A 437 16.73 25.27 -9.93
CA HIS A 437 16.73 24.40 -11.11
C HIS A 437 16.46 25.15 -12.41
N ALA A 438 15.45 26.04 -12.44
CA ALA A 438 15.09 26.76 -13.65
C ALA A 438 16.23 27.66 -14.17
N VAL A 439 16.93 28.37 -13.28
CA VAL A 439 18.05 29.22 -13.64
C VAL A 439 19.22 28.39 -14.17
N SER A 440 19.60 27.31 -13.48
CA SER A 440 20.66 26.42 -13.97
C SER A 440 20.26 25.71 -15.27
N TYR A 441 18.99 25.34 -15.43
CA TYR A 441 18.47 24.74 -16.65
C TYR A 441 18.63 25.70 -17.84
N MET A 442 18.22 26.96 -17.68
CA MET A 442 18.42 28.00 -18.68
C MET A 442 19.89 28.22 -18.99
N LEU A 443 20.74 28.29 -17.96
CA LEU A 443 22.17 28.53 -18.11
C LEU A 443 22.87 27.43 -18.91
N TYR A 444 22.59 26.15 -18.62
CA TYR A 444 23.32 25.03 -19.23
C TYR A 444 22.70 24.50 -20.51
N THR A 445 21.46 24.86 -20.83
CA THR A 445 20.77 24.38 -22.03
C THR A 445 20.41 25.47 -23.03
N GLY A 446 20.36 26.74 -22.59
CA GLY A 446 19.88 27.86 -23.41
C GLY A 446 18.37 27.84 -23.68
N PHE A 447 17.60 27.02 -22.95
CA PHE A 447 16.15 26.91 -23.13
C PHE A 447 15.38 27.37 -21.90
N ALA A 448 14.29 28.10 -22.12
CA ALA A 448 13.33 28.39 -21.07
C ALA A 448 12.53 27.12 -20.70
N PRO A 449 12.37 26.76 -19.42
CA PRO A 449 11.55 25.63 -19.02
C PRO A 449 10.06 25.86 -19.34
N LEU A 450 9.32 24.77 -19.60
CA LEU A 450 7.94 24.82 -20.10
C LEU A 450 6.92 25.34 -19.08
N GLN A 451 7.17 25.14 -17.79
CA GLN A 451 6.33 25.71 -16.73
C GLN A 451 7.06 25.63 -15.40
N LEU A 452 6.95 26.68 -14.57
CA LEU A 452 7.42 26.67 -13.19
C LEU A 452 6.25 26.89 -12.24
N LYS A 453 6.15 26.13 -11.13
CA LYS A 453 5.06 26.22 -10.15
C LYS A 453 5.61 26.16 -8.73
N SER A 454 5.12 27.01 -7.83
CA SER A 454 5.57 27.07 -6.42
C SER A 454 4.56 26.63 -5.38
N LYS A 455 3.36 26.23 -5.81
CA LYS A 455 2.40 25.70 -4.85
C LYS A 455 2.92 24.37 -4.30
N VAL A 456 2.92 24.25 -2.97
CA VAL A 456 3.33 23.14 -2.06
C VAL A 456 2.99 21.73 -2.53
N ALA A 457 2.10 21.67 -3.51
CA ALA A 457 1.52 20.49 -4.06
C ALA A 457 2.55 19.61 -4.83
N SER A 458 3.65 20.12 -5.41
CA SER A 458 4.46 19.35 -6.40
C SER A 458 5.98 19.28 -6.28
N SER A 459 6.65 20.16 -5.54
CA SER A 459 8.09 20.45 -5.73
C SER A 459 9.03 19.47 -5.02
N TYR A 460 8.84 19.23 -3.72
CA TYR A 460 9.81 18.47 -2.92
C TYR A 460 9.87 16.96 -3.20
N ALA A 461 8.83 16.40 -3.81
CA ALA A 461 8.66 14.95 -3.87
C ALA A 461 9.04 14.36 -5.25
N ALA A 462 9.04 15.18 -6.31
CA ALA A 462 9.16 14.71 -7.70
C ALA A 462 10.58 14.81 -8.28
N GLY A 463 11.45 15.63 -7.67
CA GLY A 463 12.67 16.13 -8.29
C GLY A 463 12.42 17.01 -9.50
N PHE A 464 13.46 17.69 -9.96
CA PHE A 464 13.35 18.50 -11.17
C PHE A 464 13.07 17.63 -12.41
N THR A 465 11.97 17.91 -13.11
CA THR A 465 11.63 17.23 -14.37
C THR A 465 12.18 18.01 -15.56
N PHE A 466 12.98 17.34 -16.39
CA PHE A 466 13.55 17.93 -17.60
C PHE A 466 12.47 18.08 -18.69
N PRO A 467 12.16 19.31 -19.15
CA PRO A 467 11.05 19.56 -20.08
C PRO A 467 11.38 19.21 -21.54
N HIS A 468 12.66 19.17 -21.91
CA HIS A 468 13.13 18.90 -23.26
C HIS A 468 14.01 17.65 -23.28
N GLN A 469 14.03 16.95 -24.41
CA GLN A 469 14.95 15.83 -24.62
C GLN A 469 16.32 16.40 -25.00
N ILE A 470 17.36 16.03 -24.26
CA ILE A 470 18.73 16.47 -24.53
C ILE A 470 19.53 15.21 -24.82
N HIS A 471 20.23 15.20 -25.96
CA HIS A 471 21.10 14.09 -26.32
C HIS A 471 22.18 13.88 -25.25
N ASP A 472 22.36 12.65 -24.80
CA ASP A 472 23.31 12.33 -23.73
C ASP A 472 24.75 12.39 -24.27
N THR A 473 25.54 13.28 -23.68
CA THR A 473 26.96 13.52 -23.96
C THR A 473 27.69 13.70 -22.63
N LYS A 474 29.02 13.67 -22.63
CA LYS A 474 29.82 13.98 -21.43
C LYS A 474 29.37 15.30 -20.80
N GLU A 475 29.23 16.34 -21.61
CA GLU A 475 28.81 17.66 -21.14
C GLU A 475 27.35 17.70 -20.68
N SER A 476 26.41 17.10 -21.42
CA SER A 476 25.00 17.15 -21.04
C SER A 476 24.70 16.37 -19.76
N LEU A 477 25.42 15.27 -19.48
CA LEU A 477 25.33 14.57 -18.20
C LEU A 477 25.84 15.42 -17.03
N LEU A 478 26.99 16.07 -17.18
CA LEU A 478 27.51 17.00 -16.16
C LEU A 478 26.54 18.17 -15.93
N ASN A 479 25.96 18.71 -17.01
CA ASN A 479 24.94 19.76 -16.92
C ASN A 479 23.69 19.29 -16.19
N ARG A 480 23.21 18.06 -16.43
CA ARG A 480 22.07 17.47 -15.70
C ARG A 480 22.35 17.33 -14.22
N ILE A 481 23.55 16.87 -13.84
CA ILE A 481 23.97 16.78 -12.43
C ILE A 481 23.93 18.16 -11.77
N LYS A 482 24.51 19.19 -12.41
CA LYS A 482 24.47 20.58 -11.89
C LYS A 482 23.04 21.11 -11.74
N ILE A 483 22.15 20.81 -12.69
CA ILE A 483 20.74 21.22 -12.62
C ILE A 483 20.05 20.58 -11.42
N TYR A 484 20.24 19.29 -11.16
CA TYR A 484 19.70 18.65 -9.95
C TYR A 484 20.26 19.29 -8.66
N LEU A 485 21.56 19.58 -8.61
CA LEU A 485 22.18 20.21 -7.43
C LEU A 485 21.68 21.65 -7.17
N ALA A 486 21.19 22.33 -8.19
CA ALA A 486 20.89 23.76 -8.15
C ALA A 486 19.78 24.16 -7.17
N GLY A 487 18.75 23.33 -6.98
CA GLY A 487 17.61 23.65 -6.10
C GLY A 487 18.04 23.89 -4.66
N GLY A 488 18.71 22.90 -4.07
CA GLY A 488 19.25 23.00 -2.71
C GLY A 488 20.32 24.09 -2.54
N ILE A 489 21.19 24.28 -3.55
CA ILE A 489 22.22 25.33 -3.51
C ILE A 489 21.57 26.72 -3.55
N ALA A 490 20.50 26.91 -4.31
CA ALA A 490 19.75 28.17 -4.33
C ALA A 490 19.15 28.50 -2.97
N GLU A 491 18.62 27.49 -2.25
CA GLU A 491 18.14 27.69 -0.87
C GLU A 491 19.25 28.15 0.06
N GLU A 492 20.42 27.51 0.01
CA GLU A 492 21.57 27.92 0.83
C GLU A 492 22.03 29.35 0.53
N ILE A 493 22.00 29.77 -0.74
CA ILE A 493 22.40 31.11 -1.16
C ILE A 493 21.38 32.17 -0.66
N ILE A 494 20.08 31.89 -0.72
CA ILE A 494 19.03 32.87 -0.40
C ILE A 494 18.68 32.89 1.08
N PHE A 495 18.55 31.73 1.72
CA PHE A 495 18.12 31.59 3.11
C PHE A 495 19.29 31.36 4.08
N GLY A 496 20.46 30.99 3.58
CA GLY A 496 21.61 30.59 4.39
C GLY A 496 21.64 29.07 4.61
N ASP A 497 22.86 28.54 4.78
CA ASP A 497 23.13 27.09 4.91
C ASP A 497 22.32 26.41 6.04
N GLN A 498 22.18 27.10 7.18
CA GLN A 498 21.41 26.61 8.34
C GLN A 498 19.89 26.50 8.08
N HIS A 499 19.40 27.08 6.98
CA HIS A 499 17.99 27.11 6.60
C HIS A 499 17.70 26.37 5.29
N ALA A 500 18.70 25.71 4.71
CA ALA A 500 18.51 24.89 3.53
C ALA A 500 17.74 23.62 3.89
N SER A 501 16.65 23.37 3.18
CA SER A 501 15.71 22.30 3.45
C SER A 501 16.31 20.91 3.19
N ILE A 502 15.68 19.90 3.79
CA ILE A 502 15.97 18.50 3.50
C ILE A 502 15.45 18.08 2.11
N GLY A 503 14.54 18.85 1.51
CA GLY A 503 13.87 18.52 0.24
C GLY A 503 14.76 18.47 -1.01
N ARG A 504 16.08 18.64 -0.85
CA ARG A 504 17.12 18.42 -1.87
C ARG A 504 17.60 16.97 -1.99
N SER A 505 17.12 16.08 -1.13
CA SER A 505 17.59 14.69 -1.04
C SER A 505 17.39 13.91 -2.33
N HIS A 506 16.18 13.99 -2.91
CA HIS A 506 15.88 13.28 -4.15
C HIS A 506 16.71 13.79 -5.34
N ASP A 507 16.90 15.11 -5.48
CA ASP A 507 17.78 15.63 -6.53
C ASP A 507 19.24 15.20 -6.31
N ARG A 508 19.68 15.08 -5.05
CA ARG A 508 21.01 14.52 -4.75
C ARG A 508 21.10 13.04 -5.11
N GLU A 509 20.09 12.23 -4.86
CA GLU A 509 20.04 10.82 -5.29
C GLU A 509 20.15 10.71 -6.81
N GLN A 510 19.38 11.51 -7.55
CA GLN A 510 19.41 11.54 -9.01
C GLN A 510 20.76 12.02 -9.56
N ALA A 511 21.32 13.08 -8.97
CA ALA A 511 22.66 13.58 -9.29
C ALA A 511 23.73 12.52 -9.03
N THR A 512 23.64 11.81 -7.90
CA THR A 512 24.58 10.76 -7.50
C THR A 512 24.48 9.56 -8.42
N SER A 513 23.27 9.13 -8.79
CA SER A 513 23.08 8.04 -9.75
C SER A 513 23.67 8.39 -11.12
N LEU A 514 23.52 9.63 -11.58
CA LEU A 514 24.14 10.09 -12.83
C LEU A 514 25.67 10.13 -12.71
N ALA A 515 26.21 10.56 -11.58
CA ALA A 515 27.66 10.57 -11.32
C ALA A 515 28.24 9.14 -11.27
N ILE A 516 27.51 8.20 -10.66
CA ILE A 516 27.86 6.77 -10.66
C ILE A 516 27.90 6.24 -12.09
N ASP A 517 26.87 6.49 -12.90
CA ASP A 517 26.84 6.04 -14.30
C ASP A 517 27.93 6.73 -15.14
N PHE A 518 28.21 8.02 -14.89
CA PHE A 518 29.28 8.78 -15.54
C PHE A 518 30.65 8.11 -15.37
N VAL A 519 30.96 7.64 -14.15
CA VAL A 519 32.24 7.01 -13.80
C VAL A 519 32.25 5.52 -14.14
N ARG A 520 31.19 4.77 -13.81
CA ARG A 520 31.20 3.29 -13.83
C ARG A 520 30.60 2.66 -15.08
N LYS A 521 29.85 3.41 -15.89
CA LYS A 521 29.10 2.87 -17.04
C LYS A 521 29.50 3.50 -18.36
N TYR A 522 29.68 4.82 -18.40
CA TYR A 522 29.95 5.54 -19.65
C TYR A 522 31.43 5.77 -19.95
N GLY A 523 32.32 5.53 -19.00
CA GLY A 523 33.76 5.63 -19.23
C GLY A 523 34.25 7.07 -19.51
N PHE A 524 33.60 8.09 -18.94
CA PHE A 524 33.98 9.49 -19.22
C PHE A 524 35.18 9.99 -18.40
N GLU A 525 35.67 9.19 -17.46
CA GLU A 525 36.84 9.44 -16.61
C GLU A 525 38.09 8.78 -17.17
N GLU A 526 39.23 9.48 -17.14
CA GLU A 526 40.50 8.98 -17.70
C GLU A 526 40.92 7.64 -17.08
N ASP A 527 40.75 7.49 -15.77
CA ASP A 527 41.17 6.31 -15.01
C ASP A 527 40.15 5.15 -15.02
N TYR A 528 38.90 5.40 -15.46
CA TYR A 528 37.79 4.43 -15.38
C TYR A 528 37.02 4.37 -16.69
N GLN A 529 37.44 3.46 -17.58
CA GLN A 529 36.90 3.32 -18.95
C GLN A 529 35.99 2.09 -19.14
N ALA A 530 36.03 1.10 -18.24
CA ALA A 530 35.23 -0.12 -18.37
C ALA A 530 33.79 0.07 -17.87
N ALA A 531 32.85 -0.66 -18.47
CA ALA A 531 31.46 -0.71 -18.00
C ALA A 531 31.30 -1.79 -16.93
N TYR A 532 31.19 -1.39 -15.66
CA TYR A 532 31.20 -2.31 -14.51
C TYR A 532 29.82 -2.89 -14.16
N ASN A 533 28.74 -2.41 -14.80
CA ASN A 533 27.35 -2.84 -14.56
C ASN A 533 26.86 -3.92 -15.55
N LEU A 534 27.76 -4.74 -16.11
CA LEU A 534 27.36 -5.87 -16.97
C LEU A 534 26.61 -6.91 -16.13
N GLU A 535 25.39 -7.28 -16.56
CA GLU A 535 24.36 -8.03 -15.81
C GLU A 535 24.84 -9.36 -15.18
N GLU A 536 26.00 -9.88 -15.56
CA GLU A 536 26.54 -11.14 -15.03
C GLU A 536 27.51 -11.00 -13.85
N TYR A 537 27.99 -9.79 -13.49
CA TYR A 537 29.04 -9.65 -12.46
C TYR A 537 29.00 -8.35 -11.60
N PRO A 538 27.89 -7.99 -10.94
CA PRO A 538 27.81 -6.80 -10.07
C PRO A 538 28.79 -6.82 -8.88
N HIS A 539 29.33 -7.99 -8.52
CA HIS A 539 30.21 -8.18 -7.35
C HIS A 539 31.72 -8.09 -7.64
N ARG A 540 32.16 -7.83 -8.87
CA ARG A 540 33.61 -7.77 -9.20
C ARG A 540 34.25 -6.40 -9.01
N MET A 541 33.48 -5.32 -9.05
CA MET A 541 34.02 -3.99 -8.80
C MET A 541 34.07 -3.72 -7.30
N GLN A 542 35.27 -3.45 -6.80
CA GLN A 542 35.45 -2.89 -5.46
C GLN A 542 34.97 -1.44 -5.49
N GLN A 543 33.70 -1.20 -5.13
CA GLN A 543 33.03 0.10 -5.25
C GLN A 543 33.83 1.24 -4.59
N HIS A 544 34.45 0.96 -3.44
CA HIS A 544 35.28 1.92 -2.70
C HIS A 544 36.40 2.57 -3.52
N ILE A 545 36.90 1.93 -4.58
CA ILE A 545 37.95 2.49 -5.46
C ILE A 545 37.41 3.70 -6.24
N THR A 546 36.14 3.66 -6.66
CA THR A 546 35.52 4.74 -7.45
C THR A 546 34.69 5.70 -6.62
N ASP A 547 34.31 5.32 -5.40
CA ASP A 547 33.53 6.18 -4.50
C ASP A 547 34.25 7.51 -4.23
N GLU A 548 35.57 7.51 -4.00
CA GLU A 548 36.35 8.74 -3.81
C GLU A 548 36.31 9.65 -5.05
N ARG A 549 36.39 9.07 -6.25
CA ARG A 549 36.33 9.84 -7.50
C ARG A 549 34.95 10.46 -7.72
N ILE A 550 33.90 9.70 -7.44
CA ILE A 550 32.49 10.15 -7.54
C ILE A 550 32.24 11.29 -6.55
N GLU A 551 32.71 11.16 -5.31
CA GLU A 551 32.59 12.21 -4.28
C GLU A 551 33.31 13.49 -4.72
N LYS A 552 34.54 13.37 -5.24
CA LYS A 552 35.29 14.52 -5.75
C LYS A 552 34.58 15.19 -6.94
N LEU A 553 34.03 14.41 -7.87
CA LEU A 553 33.23 14.93 -8.98
C LEU A 553 32.01 15.71 -8.48
N MET A 554 31.29 15.16 -7.49
CA MET A 554 30.15 15.83 -6.89
C MET A 554 30.54 17.15 -6.22
N GLN A 555 31.66 17.19 -5.48
CA GLN A 555 32.17 18.42 -4.85
C GLN A 555 32.52 19.50 -5.89
N GLU A 556 33.20 19.12 -6.96
CA GLU A 556 33.53 20.03 -8.07
C GLU A 556 32.26 20.62 -8.72
N LEU A 557 31.24 19.79 -8.96
CA LEU A 557 29.99 20.23 -9.56
C LEU A 557 29.13 21.07 -8.62
N VAL A 558 29.12 20.78 -7.30
CA VAL A 558 28.48 21.63 -6.29
C VAL A 558 29.10 23.01 -6.28
N GLN A 559 30.44 23.09 -6.21
CA GLN A 559 31.16 24.36 -6.20
C GLN A 559 30.87 25.17 -7.46
N LYS A 560 30.95 24.53 -8.64
CA LYS A 560 30.67 25.19 -9.92
C LYS A 560 29.23 25.70 -10.02
N THR A 561 28.25 24.88 -9.60
CA THR A 561 26.84 25.27 -9.60
C THR A 561 26.59 26.46 -8.68
N ARG A 562 27.23 26.50 -7.51
CA ARG A 562 27.12 27.63 -6.58
C ARG A 562 27.67 28.92 -7.18
N GLU A 563 28.85 28.87 -7.79
CA GLU A 563 29.45 30.03 -8.47
C GLU A 563 28.54 30.57 -9.57
N ASP A 564 28.01 29.67 -10.40
CA ASP A 564 27.13 30.01 -11.52
C ASP A 564 25.81 30.64 -11.05
N LEU A 565 25.21 30.13 -9.95
CA LEU A 565 24.01 30.70 -9.34
C LEU A 565 24.27 32.05 -8.67
N ILE A 566 25.42 32.23 -8.00
CA ILE A 566 25.81 33.52 -7.40
C ILE A 566 26.00 34.58 -8.49
N LEU A 567 26.59 34.22 -9.64
CA LEU A 567 26.74 35.13 -10.77
C LEU A 567 25.38 35.63 -11.31
N HIS A 568 24.34 34.80 -11.20
CA HIS A 568 22.97 35.09 -11.64
C HIS A 568 22.00 35.34 -10.46
N LEU A 569 22.51 35.82 -9.32
CA LEU A 569 21.73 35.98 -8.09
C LEU A 569 20.49 36.88 -8.26
N ASP A 570 20.61 37.95 -9.05
CA ASP A 570 19.50 38.89 -9.29
C ASP A 570 18.39 38.26 -10.14
N LEU A 571 18.75 37.38 -11.09
CA LEU A 571 17.80 36.57 -11.84
C LEU A 571 17.07 35.60 -10.93
N LEU A 572 17.82 34.84 -10.11
CA LEU A 572 17.28 33.90 -9.13
C LEU A 572 16.29 34.60 -8.19
N LYS A 573 16.68 35.71 -7.55
CA LYS A 573 15.81 36.48 -6.64
C LYS A 573 14.54 36.98 -7.31
N ASN A 574 14.66 37.55 -8.52
CA ASN A 574 13.50 38.08 -9.24
C ASN A 574 12.52 36.98 -9.63
N MET A 575 13.02 35.85 -10.15
CA MET A 575 12.20 34.69 -10.46
C MET A 575 11.53 34.10 -9.22
N SER A 576 12.26 33.91 -8.12
CA SER A 576 11.71 33.37 -6.87
C SER A 576 10.62 34.25 -6.28
N LYS A 577 10.81 35.57 -6.28
CA LYS A 577 9.78 36.52 -5.82
C LYS A 577 8.54 36.45 -6.70
N THR A 578 8.72 36.51 -8.02
CA THR A 578 7.61 36.45 -8.98
C THR A 578 6.82 35.14 -8.86
N LEU A 579 7.54 34.03 -8.70
CA LEU A 579 6.94 32.70 -8.54
C LEU A 579 6.21 32.57 -7.20
N SER A 580 6.76 33.11 -6.11
CA SER A 580 6.13 33.11 -4.79
C SER A 580 4.80 33.88 -4.79
N GLU A 581 4.76 35.04 -5.46
CA GLU A 581 3.56 35.88 -5.56
C GLU A 581 2.48 35.29 -6.49
N LYS A 582 2.87 34.77 -7.67
CA LYS A 582 1.93 34.28 -8.68
C LYS A 582 1.54 32.80 -8.51
N GLY A 583 2.37 32.01 -7.84
CA GLY A 583 2.19 30.55 -7.72
C GLY A 583 2.63 29.75 -8.95
N SER A 584 2.78 30.39 -10.12
CA SER A 584 3.24 29.76 -11.36
C SER A 584 3.78 30.79 -12.37
N MET A 585 4.69 30.38 -13.24
CA MET A 585 5.21 31.16 -14.38
C MET A 585 5.16 30.35 -15.68
N SER A 586 4.75 31.02 -16.76
CA SER A 586 4.75 30.48 -18.13
C SER A 586 6.12 30.62 -18.82
N PRO A 587 6.40 29.87 -19.91
CA PRO A 587 7.69 29.95 -20.63
C PRO A 587 8.03 31.36 -21.08
N LYS A 588 7.01 32.11 -21.52
CA LYS A 588 7.16 33.48 -21.99
C LYS A 588 7.56 34.41 -20.84
N GLU A 589 6.92 34.28 -19.68
CA GLU A 589 7.31 35.08 -18.51
C GLU A 589 8.73 34.75 -18.03
N ILE A 590 9.11 33.47 -18.04
CA ILE A 590 10.45 33.03 -17.66
C ILE A 590 11.49 33.60 -18.63
N HIS A 591 11.25 33.48 -19.93
CA HIS A 591 12.08 34.06 -20.99
C HIS A 591 12.23 35.57 -20.85
N ASP A 592 11.13 36.30 -20.65
CA ASP A 592 11.16 37.77 -20.53
C ASP A 592 11.95 38.23 -19.30
N ILE A 593 11.86 37.49 -18.18
CA ILE A 593 12.67 37.74 -16.98
C ILE A 593 14.16 37.42 -17.23
N ALA A 594 14.46 36.31 -17.92
CA ALA A 594 15.83 35.92 -18.25
C ALA A 594 16.55 36.95 -19.12
N ILE A 595 15.89 37.41 -20.21
CA ILE A 595 16.44 38.44 -21.10
C ILE A 595 16.69 39.75 -20.34
N LYS A 596 15.78 40.14 -19.45
CA LYS A 596 15.95 41.36 -18.63
C LYS A 596 17.22 41.30 -17.77
N HIS A 597 17.64 40.10 -17.39
CA HIS A 597 18.86 39.83 -16.63
C HIS A 597 20.03 39.36 -17.51
N GLN A 598 19.99 39.69 -18.81
CA GLN A 598 21.08 39.43 -19.77
C GLN A 598 21.39 37.94 -20.01
N LEU A 599 20.45 37.03 -19.72
CA LEU A 599 20.57 35.61 -20.06
C LEU A 599 19.77 35.34 -21.34
N GLU A 600 20.48 35.06 -22.44
CA GLU A 600 19.86 34.69 -23.71
C GLU A 600 19.32 33.26 -23.65
N VAL A 601 18.01 33.11 -23.81
CA VAL A 601 17.32 31.80 -23.81
C VAL A 601 16.31 31.74 -24.94
N SER A 602 16.07 30.55 -25.47
CA SER A 602 15.04 30.31 -26.48
C SER A 602 13.88 29.50 -25.91
N ILE A 603 12.67 29.75 -26.41
CA ILE A 603 11.48 28.97 -26.08
C ILE A 603 11.37 27.83 -27.09
N LYS A 604 11.23 26.60 -26.60
CA LYS A 604 11.01 25.38 -27.39
C LYS A 604 9.74 24.66 -26.93
N GLU A 605 9.20 23.81 -27.78
CA GLU A 605 8.02 23.00 -27.48
C GLU A 605 8.40 21.73 -26.71
N GLU A 606 7.42 21.15 -26.01
CA GLU A 606 7.58 19.89 -25.28
C GLU A 606 8.02 18.76 -26.22
N GLY A 607 9.05 18.01 -25.80
CA GLY A 607 9.62 16.93 -26.63
C GLY A 607 10.63 17.39 -27.69
N TYR A 608 11.00 18.68 -27.74
CA TYR A 608 12.13 19.13 -28.55
C TYR A 608 13.41 18.36 -28.17
N LEU A 609 14.06 17.77 -29.18
CA LEU A 609 15.33 17.05 -29.03
C LEU A 609 16.50 17.97 -29.37
N HIS A 610 17.28 18.34 -28.36
CA HIS A 610 18.53 19.07 -28.55
C HIS A 610 19.68 18.11 -28.84
N ILE A 611 20.22 18.21 -30.06
CA ILE A 611 21.43 17.49 -30.50
C ILE A 611 22.48 18.53 -30.91
N THR A 612 23.72 18.32 -30.49
CA THR A 612 24.86 19.11 -30.96
C THR A 612 24.93 19.07 -32.49
N ASN A 613 25.30 20.19 -33.13
CA ASN A 613 25.42 20.25 -34.58
C ASN A 613 26.71 19.55 -35.07
N TYR A 614 26.74 18.22 -34.94
CA TYR A 614 27.89 17.38 -35.30
C TYR A 614 28.27 17.54 -36.78
N HIS A 615 27.29 17.77 -37.66
CA HIS A 615 27.55 17.96 -39.09
C HIS A 615 28.41 19.20 -39.35
N TYR A 616 28.21 20.30 -38.62
CA TYR A 616 29.05 21.48 -38.74
C TYR A 616 30.48 21.21 -38.26
N LEU A 617 30.64 20.50 -37.14
CA LEU A 617 31.95 20.14 -36.58
C LEU A 617 32.78 19.22 -37.50
N LEU A 618 32.13 18.43 -38.35
CA LEU A 618 32.80 17.61 -39.36
C LEU A 618 33.32 18.41 -40.57
N ASN A 619 32.86 19.65 -40.74
CA ASN A 619 33.26 20.53 -41.84
C ASN A 619 34.27 21.62 -41.42
N ILE A 620 34.75 21.57 -40.16
CA ILE A 620 35.90 22.32 -39.65
C ILE A 620 37.11 21.39 -39.71
#